data_AF-A0A094EAY2-F1
#
_entry.id   AF-A0A094EAY2-F1
#
_cell.length_a   1.000
_cell.length_b   1.000
_cell.length_c   1.000
_cell.angle_alpha   90.00
_cell.angle_beta   90.00
_cell.angle_gamma   90.00
#
_symmetry.space_group_name_H-M   'P 1'
#
loop_
_entity.id
_entity.type
_entity.pdbx_description
1 polymer ?
#
loop_
_entity_poly.entity_id
_entity_poly.type
_entity_poly.pdbx_seq_one_letter_code
_entity_poly.pdbx_strand_id
1 'polypeptide(L)'
;MSDDKGAKRQSHPADPPPGATAPPEHVDKPKIYEVFDGTSTANGLPEGYGQNSAGRRPQNVSLTDAAKTVKVEDFKNIHTYPCVRESLLTSIGSAFAIGGTRMLFGTPIVRACNWAAGTFCLVGIGSYEFCLQKRRLEKINMKRAVEIIDRKKAQKEAEAEQKRKERRRKKEEEDAAVEARKRSNWKFW
;
A
#
# COMPACT_ATOMS: atom_id res chain seq x y z
N MET A 1 8.34 -17.41 -35.51
CA MET A 1 8.96 -18.64 -34.98
C MET A 1 9.97 -18.23 -33.91
N SER A 2 9.50 -17.95 -32.69
CA SER A 2 10.27 -17.93 -31.43
C SER A 2 9.33 -17.48 -30.31
N ASP A 3 8.34 -18.32 -30.01
CA ASP A 3 7.50 -18.26 -28.82
C ASP A 3 7.77 -19.55 -28.04
N ASP A 4 8.52 -19.46 -26.94
CA ASP A 4 8.31 -20.25 -25.71
C ASP A 4 9.36 -19.83 -24.66
N LYS A 5 8.90 -19.24 -23.54
CA LYS A 5 9.39 -19.60 -22.19
C LYS A 5 8.61 -18.84 -21.11
N GLY A 6 7.68 -19.58 -20.50
CA GLY A 6 7.63 -19.67 -19.04
C GLY A 6 6.79 -18.63 -18.31
N ALA A 7 5.46 -18.77 -18.40
CA ALA A 7 4.55 -18.28 -17.37
C ALA A 7 4.92 -18.92 -16.01
N LYS A 8 5.52 -18.14 -15.10
CA LYS A 8 5.67 -18.56 -13.70
C LYS A 8 4.28 -18.57 -13.03
N ARG A 9 3.71 -19.77 -12.97
CA ARG A 9 2.58 -20.12 -12.11
C ARG A 9 2.98 -19.84 -10.65
N GLN A 10 2.27 -18.93 -9.98
CA GLN A 10 2.44 -18.71 -8.54
C GLN A 10 2.05 -19.99 -7.81
N SER A 11 2.98 -20.56 -7.06
CA SER A 11 2.79 -21.75 -6.23
C SER A 11 1.89 -21.40 -5.03
N HIS A 12 0.72 -22.03 -4.95
CA HIS A 12 0.00 -22.15 -3.67
C HIS A 12 0.87 -22.97 -2.70
N PRO A 13 0.99 -22.60 -1.41
CA PRO A 13 1.68 -23.42 -0.44
C PRO A 13 0.89 -24.72 -0.18
N ALA A 14 1.64 -25.81 -0.10
CA ALA A 14 1.16 -27.18 0.06
C ALA A 14 0.28 -27.39 1.29
N ASP A 15 -0.76 -28.21 1.14
CA ASP A 15 -1.53 -28.75 2.26
C ASP A 15 -0.64 -29.62 3.18
N PRO A 16 -0.82 -29.57 4.52
CA PRO A 16 -0.03 -30.38 5.43
C PRO A 16 -0.51 -31.85 5.48
N PRO A 17 0.39 -32.81 5.75
CA PRO A 17 0.07 -34.25 5.82
C PRO A 17 -0.86 -34.60 7.00
N PRO A 18 -1.59 -35.72 6.93
CA PRO A 18 -2.62 -36.06 7.89
C PRO A 18 -2.01 -36.46 9.24
N GLY A 19 -2.35 -35.73 10.32
CA GLY A 19 -2.06 -36.20 11.69
C GLY A 19 -1.48 -35.21 12.71
N ALA A 20 -1.53 -33.89 12.50
CA ALA A 20 -1.10 -32.92 13.53
C ALA A 20 -2.30 -32.32 14.29
N THR A 21 -2.36 -32.50 15.61
CA THR A 21 -3.42 -32.02 16.53
C THR A 21 -3.10 -30.68 17.21
N ALA A 22 -2.18 -29.87 16.66
CA ALA A 22 -1.90 -28.52 17.17
C ALA A 22 -2.40 -27.46 16.17
N PRO A 23 -3.15 -26.42 16.61
CA PRO A 23 -3.49 -25.28 15.77
C PRO A 23 -2.19 -24.62 15.26
N PRO A 24 -2.05 -24.33 13.95
CA PRO A 24 -0.78 -23.80 13.43
C PRO A 24 -0.50 -22.39 13.97
N GLU A 25 0.77 -22.07 14.23
CA GLU A 25 1.29 -20.81 14.83
C GLU A 25 0.90 -19.52 14.07
N HIS A 26 0.27 -19.63 12.91
CA HIS A 26 -0.26 -18.52 12.10
C HIS A 26 -1.53 -17.85 12.66
N VAL A 27 -2.04 -18.26 13.83
CA VAL A 27 -3.23 -17.66 14.47
C VAL A 27 -2.86 -16.45 15.32
N ASP A 28 -1.64 -16.38 15.86
CA ASP A 28 -1.19 -15.28 16.75
C ASP A 28 -0.53 -14.11 16.02
N LYS A 29 -0.26 -14.23 14.72
CA LYS A 29 0.33 -13.16 13.91
C LYS A 29 -0.68 -12.78 12.82
N PRO A 30 -1.25 -11.56 12.82
CA PRO A 30 -2.13 -11.15 11.74
C PRO A 30 -1.33 -11.25 10.43
N LYS A 31 -1.93 -11.89 9.43
CA LYS A 31 -1.25 -12.09 8.14
C LYS A 31 -0.90 -10.73 7.56
N ILE A 32 0.25 -10.61 6.90
CA ILE A 32 0.83 -9.34 6.43
C ILE A 32 -0.14 -8.52 5.55
N TYR A 33 -1.13 -9.16 4.91
CA TYR A 33 -2.18 -8.46 4.15
C TYR A 33 -3.28 -7.82 5.01
N GLU A 34 -3.35 -8.11 6.32
CA GLU A 34 -4.34 -7.62 7.29
C GLU A 34 -3.83 -6.39 8.08
N VAL A 35 -2.52 -6.11 8.01
CA VAL A 35 -1.89 -4.93 8.63
C VAL A 35 -1.44 -3.99 7.53
N PHE A 36 -2.39 -3.24 6.99
CA PHE A 36 -2.07 -2.08 6.16
C PHE A 36 -1.80 -0.88 7.07
N ASP A 37 -0.72 -0.96 7.87
CA ASP A 37 -0.14 0.25 8.45
C ASP A 37 0.32 1.09 7.26
N GLY A 38 -0.35 2.23 7.01
CA GLY A 38 -0.16 3.07 5.82
C GLY A 38 1.25 3.65 5.64
N THR A 39 2.22 3.16 6.40
CA THR A 39 3.60 3.61 6.54
C THR A 39 4.62 2.59 6.04
N SER A 40 4.25 1.31 5.88
CA SER A 40 5.21 0.23 5.57
C SER A 40 4.88 -0.50 4.27
N THR A 41 4.96 0.23 3.16
CA THR A 41 5.12 -0.38 1.82
C THR A 41 6.55 -0.12 1.39
N ALA A 42 7.24 -1.07 0.74
CA ALA A 42 8.61 -0.87 0.24
C ALA A 42 8.77 0.33 -0.74
N ASN A 43 7.65 0.84 -1.28
CA ASN A 43 7.55 2.04 -2.11
C ASN A 43 6.78 3.20 -1.44
N GLY A 44 6.42 3.02 -0.16
CA GLY A 44 5.76 4.00 0.69
C GLY A 44 6.79 4.96 1.23
N LEU A 45 6.55 6.24 1.02
CA LEU A 45 7.38 7.29 1.54
C LEU A 45 7.19 7.34 3.07
N PRO A 46 8.25 7.44 3.90
CA PRO A 46 8.12 7.42 5.36
C PRO A 46 7.20 8.54 5.84
N GLU A 47 6.49 8.28 6.95
CA GLU A 47 5.55 9.22 7.56
C GLU A 47 6.26 10.54 7.87
N GLY A 48 5.90 11.61 7.14
CA GLY A 48 6.50 12.94 7.29
C GLY A 48 7.25 13.47 6.07
N TYR A 49 7.58 12.64 5.08
CA TYR A 49 8.25 13.13 3.87
C TYR A 49 7.22 13.71 2.88
N GLY A 50 7.44 14.95 2.41
CA GLY A 50 6.43 15.76 1.71
C GLY A 50 5.53 16.58 2.64
N GLN A 51 5.73 16.50 3.96
CA GLN A 51 5.40 17.61 4.83
C GLN A 51 6.54 18.61 4.72
N ASN A 52 6.25 19.85 4.32
CA ASN A 52 7.14 20.97 4.62
C ASN A 52 7.53 20.84 6.11
N SER A 53 8.75 21.20 6.51
CA SER A 53 9.29 21.04 7.88
C SER A 53 8.47 21.66 9.05
N ALA A 54 7.23 22.06 8.81
CA ALA A 54 6.25 22.60 9.74
C ALA A 54 4.92 21.81 9.83
N GLY A 55 4.81 20.57 9.33
CA GLY A 55 3.70 19.65 9.62
C GLY A 55 2.27 20.10 9.20
N ARG A 56 2.14 21.23 8.50
CA ARG A 56 0.84 21.83 8.15
C ARG A 56 0.53 21.59 6.67
N ARG A 57 -0.60 20.95 6.37
CA ARG A 57 -1.21 20.97 5.03
C ARG A 57 -1.77 22.38 4.79
N PRO A 58 -1.23 23.22 3.89
CA PRO A 58 -1.89 24.46 3.54
C PRO A 58 -3.09 24.16 2.64
N GLN A 59 -4.28 24.43 3.16
CA GLN A 59 -5.56 24.15 2.52
C GLN A 59 -5.94 25.25 1.52
N ASN A 60 -5.04 25.65 0.61
CA ASN A 60 -5.25 26.60 -0.50
C ASN A 60 -3.93 27.27 -0.89
N VAL A 61 -3.02 26.55 -1.55
CA VAL A 61 -1.88 27.22 -2.17
C VAL A 61 -2.31 27.72 -3.55
N SER A 62 -2.47 29.04 -3.65
CA SER A 62 -2.35 29.72 -4.93
C SER A 62 -0.98 29.34 -5.54
N LEU A 63 -0.95 29.12 -6.85
CA LEU A 63 0.24 28.66 -7.59
C LEU A 63 1.48 29.54 -7.34
N THR A 64 1.28 30.80 -6.96
CA THR A 64 2.32 31.76 -6.62
C THR A 64 2.92 31.59 -5.22
N ASP A 65 2.18 31.06 -4.24
CA ASP A 65 2.71 30.75 -2.91
C ASP A 65 3.39 29.38 -2.85
N ALA A 66 2.89 28.42 -3.65
CA ALA A 66 3.56 27.13 -3.83
C ALA A 66 4.98 27.31 -4.36
N ALA A 67 5.19 28.23 -5.31
CA ALA A 67 6.52 28.54 -5.86
C ALA A 67 7.48 29.18 -4.83
N LYS A 68 6.96 29.88 -3.81
CA LYS A 68 7.79 30.50 -2.75
C LYS A 68 8.11 29.55 -1.60
N THR A 69 7.31 28.51 -1.40
CA THR A 69 7.54 27.51 -0.35
C THR A 69 8.48 26.37 -0.75
N VAL A 70 8.79 26.20 -2.05
CA VAL A 70 9.79 25.20 -2.48
C VAL A 70 11.17 25.70 -2.09
N LYS A 71 11.70 25.21 -0.97
CA LYS A 71 13.07 25.50 -0.55
C LYS A 71 14.06 24.76 -1.46
N VAL A 72 15.27 25.31 -1.57
CA VAL A 72 16.39 24.65 -2.26
C VAL A 72 16.71 23.28 -1.62
N GLU A 73 16.40 23.11 -0.33
CA GLU A 73 16.46 21.83 0.37
C GLU A 73 15.44 20.80 -0.15
N ASP A 74 14.26 21.21 -0.61
CA ASP A 74 13.26 20.32 -1.20
C ASP A 74 13.69 19.83 -2.59
N PHE A 75 14.51 20.61 -3.30
CA PHE A 75 15.13 20.18 -4.56
C PHE A 75 16.19 19.10 -4.34
N LYS A 76 16.97 19.14 -3.25
CA LYS A 76 17.91 18.06 -2.93
C LYS A 76 17.19 16.74 -2.65
N ASN A 77 16.02 16.83 -2.04
CA ASN A 77 15.17 15.69 -1.75
C ASN A 77 14.25 15.30 -2.93
N ILE A 78 14.30 16.00 -4.07
CA ILE A 78 13.34 15.76 -5.15
C ILE A 78 13.50 14.38 -5.81
N HIS A 79 14.72 13.83 -5.76
CA HIS A 79 15.07 12.53 -6.33
C HIS A 79 14.50 11.34 -5.53
N THR A 80 14.15 11.54 -4.26
CA THR A 80 13.54 10.48 -3.43
C THR A 80 12.06 10.34 -3.73
N TYR A 81 11.42 11.35 -4.34
CA TYR A 81 10.06 11.20 -4.83
C TYR A 81 10.05 10.21 -5.99
N PRO A 82 9.37 9.06 -5.82
CA PRO A 82 9.40 8.00 -6.81
C PRO A 82 8.83 8.44 -8.18
N CYS A 83 7.85 9.35 -8.22
CA CYS A 83 7.34 9.85 -9.51
C CYS A 83 8.34 10.73 -10.26
N VAL A 84 9.17 11.51 -9.56
CA VAL A 84 10.19 12.37 -10.18
C VAL A 84 11.34 11.52 -10.72
N ARG A 85 11.76 10.51 -9.95
CA ARG A 85 12.81 9.57 -10.35
C ARG A 85 12.41 8.79 -11.60
N GLU A 86 11.21 8.22 -11.60
CA GLU A 86 10.68 7.48 -12.76
C GLU A 86 10.56 8.40 -13.98
N SER A 87 9.99 9.60 -13.83
CA SER A 87 9.86 10.53 -14.95
C SER A 87 11.21 10.97 -15.52
N LEU A 88 12.22 11.19 -14.65
CA LEU A 88 13.55 11.60 -15.07
C LEU A 88 14.27 10.48 -15.83
N LEU A 89 14.23 9.25 -15.33
CA LEU A 89 14.83 8.11 -16.01
C LEU A 89 14.15 7.83 -17.35
N THR A 90 12.82 7.92 -17.38
CA THR A 90 12.03 7.71 -18.60
C THR A 90 12.29 8.80 -19.64
N SER A 91 12.36 10.07 -19.20
CA SER A 91 12.61 11.19 -20.11
C SER A 91 14.03 11.19 -20.66
N ILE A 92 15.05 10.84 -19.86
CA ILE A 92 16.43 10.67 -20.34
C ILE A 92 16.48 9.59 -21.42
N GLY A 93 15.89 8.43 -21.17
CA GLY A 93 15.81 7.35 -22.17
C GLY A 93 15.11 7.79 -23.45
N SER A 94 14.00 8.52 -23.33
CA SER A 94 13.27 9.05 -24.50
C SER A 94 14.06 10.12 -25.28
N ALA A 95 14.83 10.95 -24.57
CA ALA A 95 15.62 12.03 -25.16
C ALA A 95 16.82 11.45 -25.93
N PHE A 96 17.49 10.44 -25.37
CA PHE A 96 18.53 9.71 -26.08
C PHE A 96 17.99 8.90 -27.27
N ALA A 97 16.80 8.30 -27.15
CA ALA A 97 16.17 7.60 -28.26
C ALA A 97 15.89 8.57 -29.42
N ILE A 98 15.17 9.67 -29.17
CA ILE A 98 14.79 10.61 -30.24
C ILE A 98 16.00 11.40 -30.74
N GLY A 99 16.87 11.87 -29.83
CA GLY A 99 18.10 12.58 -30.20
C GLY A 99 19.08 11.71 -30.97
N GLY A 100 19.27 10.46 -30.55
CA GLY A 100 20.13 9.47 -31.20
C GLY A 100 19.59 9.05 -32.57
N THR A 101 18.30 8.75 -32.68
CA THR A 101 17.66 8.47 -33.97
C THR A 101 17.81 9.65 -34.93
N ARG A 102 17.68 10.89 -34.46
CA ARG A 102 17.83 12.08 -35.31
C ARG A 102 19.27 12.31 -35.77
N MET A 103 20.26 11.95 -34.95
CA MET A 103 21.68 11.96 -35.35
C MET A 103 21.95 10.97 -36.48
N LEU A 104 21.35 9.77 -36.44
CA LEU A 104 21.50 8.77 -37.51
C LEU A 104 20.89 9.24 -38.84
N PHE A 105 19.81 10.03 -38.80
CA PHE A 105 19.19 10.61 -39.99
C PHE A 105 19.90 11.87 -40.55
N GLY A 106 21.14 12.13 -40.13
CA GLY A 106 21.98 13.18 -40.71
C GLY A 106 21.56 14.61 -40.38
N THR A 107 20.78 14.81 -39.31
CA THR A 107 20.44 16.17 -38.88
C THR A 107 21.61 16.86 -38.19
N PRO A 108 21.74 18.20 -38.34
CA PRO A 108 22.78 18.94 -37.66
C PRO A 108 22.63 18.83 -36.14
N ILE A 109 23.76 18.63 -35.45
CA ILE A 109 23.85 18.34 -34.01
C ILE A 109 23.04 19.34 -33.17
N VAL A 110 23.11 20.63 -33.51
CA VAL A 110 22.37 21.70 -32.82
C VAL A 110 20.85 21.53 -32.89
N ARG A 111 20.32 21.05 -34.02
CA ARG A 111 18.88 20.78 -34.18
C ARG A 111 18.47 19.50 -33.47
N ALA A 112 19.34 18.49 -33.45
CA ALA A 112 19.12 17.25 -32.71
C ALA A 112 19.08 17.50 -31.19
N CYS A 113 19.98 18.32 -30.65
CA CYS A 113 19.98 18.70 -29.23
C CYS A 113 18.73 19.49 -28.82
N ASN A 114 18.26 20.42 -29.64
CA ASN A 114 17.01 21.15 -29.36
C ASN A 114 15.79 20.22 -29.34
N TRP A 115 15.76 19.24 -30.24
CA TRP A 115 14.72 18.20 -30.24
C TRP A 115 14.82 17.29 -29.02
N ALA A 116 16.03 16.87 -28.63
CA ALA A 116 16.24 16.04 -27.44
C ALA A 116 15.85 16.78 -26.14
N ALA A 117 16.17 18.08 -26.03
CA ALA A 117 15.73 18.90 -24.91
C ALA A 117 14.20 19.07 -24.90
N GLY A 118 13.59 19.25 -26.08
CA GLY A 118 12.14 19.33 -26.22
C GLY A 118 11.43 18.05 -25.78
N THR A 119 11.93 16.88 -26.20
CA THR A 119 11.34 15.59 -25.83
C THR A 119 11.59 15.26 -24.36
N PHE A 120 12.77 15.58 -23.84
CA PHE A 120 13.06 15.45 -22.41
C PHE A 120 12.04 16.21 -21.55
N CYS A 121 11.78 17.47 -21.87
CA CYS A 121 10.82 18.29 -21.12
C CYS A 121 9.39 17.78 -21.26
N LEU A 122 8.94 17.48 -22.49
CA LEU A 122 7.57 17.00 -22.74
C LEU A 122 7.30 15.64 -22.10
N VAL A 123 8.21 14.69 -22.25
CA VAL A 123 8.08 13.34 -21.67
C VAL A 123 8.24 13.39 -20.16
N GLY A 124 9.10 14.26 -19.64
CA GLY A 124 9.26 14.48 -18.20
C GLY A 124 7.95 14.92 -17.55
N ILE A 125 7.33 15.99 -18.06
CA ILE A 125 6.05 16.50 -17.55
C ILE A 125 4.94 15.48 -17.73
N GLY A 126 4.82 14.87 -18.92
CA GLY A 126 3.78 13.89 -19.20
C GLY A 126 3.88 12.64 -18.31
N SER A 127 5.08 12.10 -18.14
CA SER A 127 5.31 10.93 -17.27
C SER A 127 5.07 11.26 -15.80
N TYR A 128 5.39 12.49 -15.37
CA TYR A 128 5.16 12.95 -14.00
C TYR A 128 3.65 12.99 -13.67
N GLU A 129 2.86 13.66 -14.51
CA GLU A 129 1.40 13.72 -14.35
C GLU A 129 0.76 12.33 -14.44
N PHE A 130 1.27 11.47 -15.33
CA PHE A 130 0.82 10.09 -15.44
C PHE A 130 1.08 9.29 -14.16
N CYS A 131 2.27 9.39 -13.57
CA CYS A 131 2.59 8.73 -12.29
C CYS A 131 1.69 9.23 -11.16
N LEU A 132 1.44 10.54 -11.10
CA LEU A 132 0.55 11.14 -10.11
C LEU A 132 -0.88 10.61 -10.27
N GLN A 133 -1.39 10.56 -11.50
CA GLN A 133 -2.74 10.07 -11.77
C GLN A 133 -2.89 8.59 -11.40
N LYS A 134 -1.92 7.75 -11.78
CA LYS A 134 -1.91 6.33 -11.43
C LYS A 134 -1.95 6.13 -9.92
N ARG A 135 -1.12 6.87 -9.18
CA ARG A 135 -1.12 6.83 -7.71
C ARG A 135 -2.41 7.33 -7.08
N ARG A 136 -3.09 8.31 -7.68
CA ARG A 136 -4.41 8.76 -7.22
C ARG A 136 -5.45 7.64 -7.37
N LEU A 137 -5.45 6.93 -8.50
CA LEU A 137 -6.34 5.81 -8.75
C LEU A 137 -6.09 4.65 -7.78
N GLU A 138 -4.83 4.27 -7.57
CA GLU A 138 -4.46 3.22 -6.61
C GLU A 138 -4.92 3.56 -5.19
N LYS A 139 -4.76 4.81 -4.75
CA LYS A 139 -5.24 5.28 -3.44
C LYS A 139 -6.76 5.23 -3.31
N ILE A 140 -7.51 5.58 -4.37
CA ILE A 140 -8.97 5.50 -4.35
C ILE A 140 -9.43 4.06 -4.21
N ASN A 141 -8.79 3.14 -4.94
CA ASN A 141 -9.11 1.71 -4.87
C ASN A 141 -8.75 1.11 -3.50
N MET A 142 -7.62 1.50 -2.92
CA MET A 142 -7.19 1.06 -1.59
C MET A 142 -8.15 1.53 -0.49
N LYS A 143 -8.65 2.77 -0.55
CA LYS A 143 -9.64 3.27 0.43
C LYS A 143 -10.91 2.42 0.46
N ARG A 144 -11.41 2.01 -0.72
CA ARG A 144 -12.59 1.14 -0.81
C ARG A 144 -12.32 -0.24 -0.22
N ALA A 145 -11.14 -0.79 -0.43
CA ALA A 145 -10.76 -2.08 0.15
C ALA A 145 -10.67 -2.02 1.68
N VAL A 146 -10.07 -0.97 2.23
CA VAL A 146 -9.96 -0.75 3.68
C VAL A 146 -11.34 -0.59 4.31
N GLU A 147 -12.24 0.17 3.69
CA GLU A 147 -13.60 0.34 4.23
C GLU A 147 -14.35 -1.00 4.35
N ILE A 148 -14.19 -1.90 3.37
CA ILE A 148 -14.80 -3.24 3.41
C ILE A 148 -14.18 -4.09 4.52
N ILE A 149 -12.85 -4.01 4.69
CA ILE A 149 -12.14 -4.75 5.74
C ILE A 149 -12.56 -4.26 7.12
N ASP A 150 -12.63 -2.94 7.34
CA ASP A 150 -13.02 -2.34 8.62
C ASP A 150 -14.46 -2.71 8.99
N ARG A 151 -15.41 -2.64 8.04
CA ARG A 151 -16.79 -3.08 8.26
C ARG A 151 -16.85 -4.56 8.68
N LYS A 152 -16.08 -5.43 8.01
CA LYS A 152 -16.03 -6.87 8.37
C LYS A 152 -15.35 -7.12 9.70
N LYS A 153 -14.31 -6.35 10.04
CA LYS A 153 -13.61 -6.45 11.32
C LYS A 153 -14.54 -6.08 12.47
N ALA A 154 -15.27 -4.97 12.35
CA ALA A 154 -16.27 -4.55 13.34
C ALA A 154 -17.37 -5.60 13.54
N GLN A 155 -17.88 -6.21 12.46
CA GLN A 155 -18.87 -7.28 12.55
C GLN A 155 -18.32 -8.53 13.26
N LYS A 156 -17.10 -8.96 12.90
CA LYS A 156 -16.45 -10.11 13.54
C LYS A 156 -16.15 -9.86 15.02
N GLU A 157 -15.74 -8.66 15.38
CA GLU A 157 -15.46 -8.29 16.76
C GLU A 157 -16.74 -8.27 17.60
N ALA A 158 -17.83 -7.71 17.06
CA ALA A 158 -19.15 -7.78 17.69
C ALA A 158 -19.63 -9.23 17.86
N GLU A 159 -19.49 -10.09 16.85
CA GLU A 159 -19.86 -11.50 16.93
C GLU A 159 -19.00 -12.26 17.96
N ALA A 160 -17.69 -11.97 18.02
CA ALA A 160 -16.79 -12.54 19.02
C ALA A 160 -17.17 -12.10 20.44
N GLU A 161 -17.57 -10.84 20.64
CA GLU A 161 -18.05 -10.35 21.93
C GLU A 161 -19.36 -11.01 22.35
N GLN A 162 -20.31 -11.19 21.42
CA GLN A 162 -21.57 -11.90 21.68
C GLN A 162 -21.31 -13.36 22.09
N LYS A 163 -20.47 -14.08 21.34
CA LYS A 163 -20.07 -15.46 21.68
C LYS A 163 -19.36 -15.54 23.05
N ARG A 164 -18.55 -14.54 23.40
CA ARG A 164 -17.91 -14.45 24.74
C ARG A 164 -18.95 -14.24 25.85
N LYS A 165 -19.97 -13.41 25.62
CA LYS A 165 -21.07 -13.19 26.59
C LYS A 165 -21.94 -14.44 26.76
N GLU A 166 -22.33 -15.10 25.67
CA GLU A 166 -23.09 -16.36 25.73
C GLU A 166 -22.32 -17.46 26.46
N ARG A 167 -21.01 -17.58 26.22
CA ARG A 167 -20.18 -18.55 26.93
C ARG A 167 -20.06 -18.25 28.43
N ARG A 168 -20.07 -16.97 28.85
CA ARG A 168 -20.12 -16.61 30.28
C ARG A 168 -21.46 -16.99 30.90
N ARG A 169 -22.58 -16.66 30.23
CA ARG A 169 -23.93 -17.00 30.71
C ARG A 169 -24.14 -18.51 30.89
N LYS A 170 -23.68 -19.33 29.93
CA LYS A 170 -23.77 -20.80 30.05
C LYS A 170 -22.97 -21.36 31.23
N LYS A 171 -21.78 -20.80 31.50
CA LYS A 171 -20.97 -21.19 32.66
C LYS A 171 -21.66 -20.83 33.98
N GLU A 172 -22.25 -19.63 34.06
CA GLU A 172 -23.01 -19.20 35.25
C GLU A 172 -24.24 -20.11 35.49
N GLU A 173 -24.93 -20.53 34.42
CA GLU A 173 -26.05 -21.49 34.50
C GLU A 173 -25.60 -22.89 34.92
N GLU A 174 -24.47 -23.38 34.40
CA GLU A 174 -23.87 -24.66 34.79
C GLU A 174 -23.40 -24.64 36.25
N ASP A 175 -22.71 -23.58 36.68
CA ASP A 175 -22.24 -23.42 38.05
C ASP A 175 -23.44 -23.34 39.02
N ALA A 176 -24.51 -22.61 38.68
CA ALA A 176 -25.74 -22.55 39.46
C ALA A 176 -26.45 -23.92 39.54
N ALA A 177 -26.47 -24.70 38.45
CA ALA A 177 -27.03 -26.05 38.45
C ALA A 177 -26.21 -27.04 39.29
N VAL A 178 -24.89 -26.92 39.26
CA VAL A 178 -23.98 -27.71 40.10
C VAL A 178 -24.15 -27.33 41.58
N GLU A 179 -24.28 -26.04 41.91
CA GLU A 179 -24.56 -25.59 43.27
C GLU A 179 -25.93 -26.07 43.77
N ALA A 180 -26.97 -26.00 42.94
CA ALA A 180 -28.28 -26.53 43.26
C ALA A 180 -28.23 -28.05 43.54
N ARG A 181 -27.50 -28.81 42.70
CA ARG A 181 -27.31 -30.26 42.88
C ARG A 181 -26.49 -30.58 44.15
N LYS A 182 -25.46 -29.78 44.46
CA LYS A 182 -24.70 -29.91 45.72
C LYS A 182 -25.59 -29.63 46.93
N ARG A 183 -26.42 -28.58 46.87
CA ARG A 183 -27.35 -28.20 47.94
C ARG A 183 -28.44 -29.25 48.16
N SER A 184 -28.96 -29.89 47.11
CA SER A 184 -29.92 -30.99 47.26
C SER A 184 -29.26 -32.25 47.84
N ASN A 185 -28.02 -32.56 47.43
CA ASN A 185 -27.29 -33.71 47.93
C ASN A 185 -26.89 -33.57 49.41
N TRP A 186 -26.54 -32.36 49.87
CA TRP A 186 -26.23 -32.11 51.29
C TRP A 186 -27.46 -32.20 52.19
N LYS A 187 -28.68 -31.95 51.70
CA LYS A 187 -29.92 -32.10 52.49
C LYS A 187 -30.39 -33.55 52.65
N PHE A 188 -29.83 -34.48 51.87
CA PHE A 188 -30.19 -35.90 51.92
C PHE A 188 -29.37 -36.68 52.97
N TRP A 189 -28.28 -36.09 53.47
CA TRP A 189 -27.43 -36.63 54.53
C TRP A 189 -27.69 -35.86 55.83
#